data_AF-A0A5P1UUW1-F1
#
_entry.id   AF-A0A5P1UUW1-F1
#
_cell.length_a   1.000
_cell.length_b   1.000
_cell.length_c   1.000
_cell.angle_alpha   90.00
_cell.angle_beta   90.00
_cell.angle_gamma   90.00
#
_symmetry.space_group_name_H-M   'P 1'
#
loop_
_entity.id
_entity.type
_entity.pdbx_description
1 polymer ?
#
loop_
_entity_poly.entity_id
_entity_poly.type
_entity_poly.pdbx_seq_one_letter_code
_entity_poly.pdbx_strand_id
1 'polypeptide(L)'
;MYAPVESNQGFNFKPELPTSSAYYRLLKKLRRQVGHAIRDYKMIEDGDKVMVCVSGGKDSYTLLDILLQFKRIAPINFDIVAVNLDQKQPGFPEDVLPRYMEENNIPYYILEKDTYTITKRLTPEGKTYCAVCSRLRRGSLYGFAQEIGATKVALGHHRDDIMATFFLNLFHGGSLKAMPPKLLSSDKKNILIRPLAYVEEKDIIKYADLRKFPIIPCNLCGSQENLQRAIINDMLREWDKQYPKRLHSIFGALQNVSPSQLADRELFDFEALDGQREFDLKDPEELKNRLDVVNLSFAAD
;
A
#
# COMPACT_ATOMS: atom_id res chain seq x y z
N MET A 1 -27.75 -4.14 -10.27
CA MET A 1 -28.34 -3.25 -9.26
C MET A 1 -28.02 -3.91 -7.93
N TYR A 2 -26.99 -3.47 -7.22
CA TYR A 2 -26.52 -4.14 -6.00
C TYR A 2 -26.77 -3.20 -4.83
N ALA A 3 -27.77 -3.55 -4.02
CA ALA A 3 -27.98 -2.92 -2.73
C ALA A 3 -26.94 -3.52 -1.77
N PRO A 4 -26.42 -2.74 -0.79
CA PRO A 4 -25.74 -3.36 0.33
C PRO A 4 -26.70 -4.40 0.90
N VAL A 5 -26.23 -5.61 1.16
CA VAL A 5 -26.95 -6.46 2.10
C VAL A 5 -26.89 -5.68 3.41
N GLU A 6 -27.89 -4.86 3.68
CA GLU A 6 -28.11 -4.29 4.99
C GLU A 6 -28.26 -5.50 5.89
N SER A 7 -27.20 -5.84 6.61
CA SER A 7 -27.31 -6.85 7.65
C SER A 7 -28.31 -6.26 8.65
N ASN A 8 -29.57 -6.68 8.56
CA ASN A 8 -30.65 -6.34 9.51
C ASN A 8 -30.29 -6.70 10.97
N GLN A 9 -29.09 -7.23 11.22
CA GLN A 9 -28.54 -7.65 12.51
C GLN A 9 -27.44 -6.73 13.05
N GLY A 10 -27.11 -5.61 12.38
CA GLY A 10 -25.95 -4.80 12.73
C GLY A 10 -24.62 -5.52 12.43
N PHE A 11 -23.50 -4.81 12.50
CA PHE A 11 -22.17 -5.36 12.21
C PHE A 11 -21.81 -6.49 13.19
N ASN A 12 -21.94 -7.75 12.77
CA ASN A 12 -21.72 -8.95 13.61
C ASN A 12 -20.59 -9.82 13.04
N PHE A 13 -19.43 -9.22 12.76
CA PHE A 13 -18.25 -9.94 12.30
C PHE A 13 -17.63 -10.79 13.42
N LYS A 14 -17.92 -12.10 13.40
CA LYS A 14 -17.40 -13.12 14.31
C LYS A 14 -16.75 -14.26 13.51
N PRO A 15 -15.57 -14.03 12.92
CA PRO A 15 -14.89 -15.10 12.21
C PRO A 15 -14.51 -16.22 13.17
N GLU A 16 -14.56 -17.47 12.72
CA GLU A 16 -13.86 -18.55 13.41
C GLU A 16 -12.36 -18.27 13.35
N LEU A 17 -11.76 -18.07 14.51
CA LEU A 17 -10.33 -17.76 14.63
C LEU A 17 -9.54 -19.02 14.99
N PRO A 18 -8.39 -19.27 14.36
CA PRO A 18 -7.48 -20.31 14.80
C PRO A 18 -7.08 -20.10 16.27
N THR A 19 -6.99 -21.18 17.04
CA THR A 19 -6.66 -21.14 18.48
C THR A 19 -5.17 -21.30 18.76
N SER A 20 -4.32 -21.42 17.73
CA SER A 20 -2.89 -21.66 17.91
C SER A 20 -2.14 -20.45 18.47
N SER A 21 -1.15 -20.69 19.33
CA SER A 21 -0.28 -19.63 19.87
C SER A 21 0.47 -18.87 18.78
N ALA A 22 0.86 -19.58 17.71
CA ALA A 22 1.50 -19.01 16.53
C ALA A 22 0.58 -17.99 15.81
N TYR A 23 -0.71 -18.30 15.70
CA TYR A 23 -1.71 -17.40 15.13
C TYR A 23 -1.85 -16.13 15.97
N TYR A 24 -2.05 -16.23 17.28
CA TYR A 24 -2.21 -15.05 18.12
C TYR A 24 -0.98 -14.13 18.13
N ARG A 25 0.22 -14.72 18.11
CA ARG A 25 1.47 -13.95 18.02
C ARG A 25 1.56 -13.18 16.70
N LEU A 26 1.21 -13.84 15.58
CA LEU A 26 1.20 -13.22 14.26
C LEU A 26 0.12 -12.14 14.16
N LEU A 27 -1.10 -12.41 14.63
CA LEU A 27 -2.20 -11.45 14.65
C LEU A 27 -1.83 -10.19 15.46
N LYS A 28 -1.23 -10.36 16.63
CA LYS A 28 -0.74 -9.24 17.45
C LYS A 28 0.30 -8.41 16.70
N LYS A 29 1.24 -9.06 15.99
CA LYS A 29 2.25 -8.38 15.15
C LYS A 29 1.59 -7.56 14.05
N LEU A 30 0.67 -8.17 13.28
CA LEU A 30 -0.03 -7.54 12.17
C LEU A 30 -0.88 -6.36 12.63
N ARG A 31 -1.74 -6.54 13.64
CA ARG A 31 -2.54 -5.46 14.23
C ARG A 31 -1.64 -4.30 14.67
N ARG A 32 -0.51 -4.56 15.35
CA ARG A 32 0.41 -3.50 15.75
C ARG A 32 0.95 -2.71 14.54
N GLN A 33 1.40 -3.40 13.49
CA GLN A 33 1.93 -2.76 12.29
C GLN A 33 0.88 -1.95 11.53
N VAL A 34 -0.33 -2.51 11.35
CA VAL A 34 -1.44 -1.81 10.69
C VAL A 34 -1.92 -0.62 11.52
N GLY A 35 -2.02 -0.77 12.84
CA GLY A 35 -2.38 0.32 13.76
C GLY A 35 -1.37 1.46 13.73
N HIS A 36 -0.07 1.15 13.71
CA HIS A 36 0.98 2.15 13.53
C HIS A 36 0.86 2.87 12.19
N ALA A 37 0.67 2.15 11.08
CA ALA A 37 0.49 2.78 9.77
C ALA A 37 -0.75 3.69 9.72
N ILE A 38 -1.87 3.25 10.29
CA ILE A 38 -3.09 4.08 10.37
C ILE A 38 -2.83 5.36 11.17
N ARG A 39 -2.15 5.26 12.31
CA ARG A 39 -1.81 6.41 13.15
C ARG A 39 -0.83 7.36 12.47
N ASP A 40 0.33 6.86 12.05
CA ASP A 40 1.44 7.65 11.53
C ASP A 40 1.03 8.45 10.29
N TYR A 41 0.13 7.89 9.46
CA TYR A 41 -0.35 8.53 8.24
C TYR A 41 -1.78 9.07 8.33
N LYS A 42 -2.40 9.07 9.52
CA LYS A 42 -3.79 9.50 9.75
C LYS A 42 -4.76 8.92 8.71
N MET A 43 -4.78 7.59 8.57
CA MET A 43 -5.49 6.93 7.47
C MET A 43 -7.00 6.81 7.68
N ILE A 44 -7.44 6.65 8.93
CA ILE A 44 -8.84 6.43 9.32
C ILE A 44 -9.13 7.31 10.53
N GLU A 45 -10.23 8.05 10.46
CA GLU A 45 -10.71 9.02 11.45
C GLU A 45 -12.18 8.75 11.81
N ASP A 46 -12.67 9.37 12.88
CA ASP A 46 -14.08 9.25 13.27
C ASP A 46 -15.01 9.77 12.16
N GLY A 47 -16.08 9.04 11.90
CA GLY A 47 -17.03 9.30 10.81
C GLY A 47 -16.57 8.84 9.43
N ASP A 48 -15.38 8.24 9.27
CA ASP A 48 -14.92 7.77 7.96
C ASP A 48 -15.79 6.61 7.42
N LYS A 49 -16.05 6.64 6.12
CA LYS A 49 -16.57 5.50 5.37
C LYS A 49 -15.46 4.92 4.50
N VAL A 50 -14.92 3.78 4.93
CA VAL A 50 -13.75 3.12 4.32
C VAL A 50 -14.21 2.06 3.33
N MET A 51 -13.99 2.32 2.04
CA MET A 51 -14.16 1.33 0.98
C MET A 51 -12.90 0.46 0.87
N VAL A 52 -13.01 -0.82 1.19
CA VAL A 52 -11.90 -1.78 1.08
C VAL A 52 -11.98 -2.49 -0.26
N CYS A 53 -10.96 -2.32 -1.11
CA CYS A 53 -10.88 -3.00 -2.40
C CYS A 53 -10.44 -4.46 -2.21
N VAL A 54 -11.34 -5.40 -2.45
CA VAL A 54 -11.12 -6.84 -2.25
C VAL A 54 -10.95 -7.53 -3.60
N SER A 55 -9.76 -8.02 -3.90
CA SER A 55 -9.48 -8.71 -5.18
C SER A 55 -9.62 -10.24 -5.09
N GLY A 56 -9.86 -10.79 -3.89
CA GLY A 56 -9.80 -12.24 -3.64
C GLY A 56 -8.39 -12.77 -3.38
N GLY A 57 -7.38 -11.87 -3.33
CA GLY A 57 -6.00 -12.23 -3.01
C GLY A 57 -5.71 -12.17 -1.50
N LYS A 58 -4.62 -12.83 -1.09
CA LYS A 58 -4.15 -12.94 0.31
C LYS A 58 -4.05 -11.59 1.02
N ASP A 59 -3.55 -10.58 0.31
CA ASP A 59 -3.29 -9.25 0.86
C ASP A 59 -4.61 -8.50 1.10
N SER A 60 -5.55 -8.62 0.16
CA SER A 60 -6.85 -7.96 0.26
C SER A 60 -7.76 -8.57 1.33
N TYR A 61 -7.74 -9.89 1.52
CA TYR A 61 -8.42 -10.54 2.64
C TYR A 61 -7.79 -10.15 3.98
N THR A 62 -6.47 -10.17 4.07
CA THR A 62 -5.75 -9.79 5.29
C THR A 62 -6.05 -8.34 5.69
N LEU A 63 -6.07 -7.42 4.73
CA LEU A 63 -6.44 -6.03 4.96
C LEU A 63 -7.86 -5.91 5.50
N LEU A 64 -8.84 -6.50 4.80
CA LEU A 64 -10.25 -6.44 5.19
C LEU A 64 -10.42 -6.97 6.61
N ASP A 65 -9.91 -8.16 6.87
CA ASP A 65 -10.07 -8.84 8.14
C ASP A 65 -9.46 -8.07 9.32
N ILE A 66 -8.27 -7.49 9.18
CA ILE A 66 -7.67 -6.67 10.23
C ILE A 66 -8.49 -5.39 10.47
N LEU A 67 -8.95 -4.72 9.42
CA LEU A 67 -9.77 -3.51 9.57
C LEU A 67 -11.12 -3.80 10.23
N LEU A 68 -11.77 -4.91 9.88
CA LEU A 68 -13.01 -5.35 10.54
C LEU A 68 -12.79 -5.62 12.03
N GLN A 69 -11.65 -6.19 12.41
CA GLN A 69 -11.29 -6.37 13.82
C GLN A 69 -11.04 -5.04 14.53
N PHE A 70 -10.46 -4.05 13.85
CA PHE A 70 -10.31 -2.70 14.39
C PHE A 70 -11.64 -1.98 14.57
N LYS A 71 -12.58 -2.10 13.61
CA LYS A 71 -13.93 -1.53 13.74
C LYS A 71 -14.63 -1.99 15.04
N ARG A 72 -14.32 -3.19 15.54
CA ARG A 72 -14.89 -3.73 16.80
C ARG A 72 -14.31 -3.14 18.08
N ILE A 73 -13.07 -2.64 18.05
CA ILE A 73 -12.31 -2.29 19.27
C ILE A 73 -11.80 -0.85 19.28
N ALA A 74 -11.85 -0.16 18.14
CA ALA A 74 -11.35 1.19 18.02
C ALA A 74 -12.25 2.15 18.81
N PRO A 75 -11.67 3.19 19.44
CA PRO A 75 -12.42 4.22 20.16
C PRO A 75 -13.08 5.26 19.24
N ILE A 76 -13.17 4.97 17.93
CA ILE A 76 -13.74 5.83 16.90
C ILE A 76 -14.78 5.04 16.10
N ASN A 77 -15.81 5.72 15.63
CA ASN A 77 -16.85 5.14 14.80
C ASN A 77 -16.48 5.34 13.32
N PHE A 78 -16.29 4.25 12.59
CA PHE A 78 -16.09 4.31 11.15
C PHE A 78 -16.74 3.10 10.49
N ASP A 79 -17.12 3.26 9.23
CA ASP A 79 -17.73 2.21 8.44
C ASP A 79 -16.75 1.55 7.50
N ILE A 80 -17.00 0.27 7.24
CA ILE A 80 -16.25 -0.52 6.28
C ILE A 80 -17.24 -1.12 5.30
N VAL A 81 -16.91 -1.02 4.02
CA VAL A 81 -17.60 -1.69 2.94
C VAL A 81 -16.60 -2.37 2.03
N ALA A 82 -16.77 -3.68 1.81
CA ALA A 82 -15.94 -4.43 0.87
C ALA A 82 -16.42 -4.18 -0.57
N VAL A 83 -15.51 -3.93 -1.50
CA VAL A 83 -15.85 -3.74 -2.91
C VAL A 83 -14.93 -4.58 -3.77
N ASN A 84 -15.52 -5.42 -4.61
CA ASN A 84 -14.84 -6.16 -5.65
C ASN A 84 -15.22 -5.61 -7.04
N LEU A 85 -14.29 -5.71 -7.99
CA LEU A 85 -14.57 -5.51 -9.41
C LEU A 85 -14.43 -6.85 -10.11
N ASP A 86 -15.55 -7.45 -10.49
CA ASP A 86 -15.61 -8.55 -11.42
C ASP A 86 -15.39 -8.01 -12.84
N GLN A 87 -14.26 -8.41 -13.41
CA GLN A 87 -13.78 -7.96 -14.72
C GLN A 87 -14.32 -8.79 -15.88
N LYS A 88 -15.23 -9.76 -15.59
CA LYS A 88 -15.74 -10.77 -16.52
C LYS A 88 -14.63 -11.55 -17.23
N GLN A 89 -13.59 -11.86 -16.47
CA GLN A 89 -12.54 -12.74 -16.94
C GLN A 89 -13.09 -14.18 -17.09
N PRO A 90 -12.76 -14.89 -18.18
CA PRO A 90 -13.07 -16.31 -18.31
C PRO A 90 -12.52 -17.13 -17.15
N GLY A 91 -13.38 -17.92 -16.50
CA GLY A 91 -13.02 -18.79 -15.39
C GLY A 91 -12.83 -18.09 -14.04
N PHE A 92 -13.24 -16.83 -13.89
CA PHE A 92 -13.29 -16.17 -12.59
C PHE A 92 -14.39 -16.81 -11.72
N PRO A 93 -14.09 -17.25 -10.48
CA PRO A 93 -15.09 -17.85 -9.60
C PRO A 93 -15.95 -16.77 -8.94
N GLU A 94 -17.06 -16.42 -9.60
CA GLU A 94 -17.98 -15.34 -9.19
C GLU A 94 -18.62 -15.57 -7.80
N ASP A 95 -18.70 -16.81 -7.33
CA ASP A 95 -19.37 -17.22 -6.09
C ASP A 95 -18.49 -17.12 -4.84
N VAL A 96 -17.16 -17.22 -4.99
CA VAL A 96 -16.23 -17.35 -3.85
C VAL A 96 -16.24 -16.12 -2.94
N LEU A 97 -16.16 -14.91 -3.51
CA LEU A 97 -16.16 -13.67 -2.74
C LEU A 97 -17.53 -13.40 -2.09
N PRO A 98 -18.66 -13.42 -2.83
CA PRO A 98 -19.98 -13.26 -2.23
C PRO A 98 -20.23 -14.23 -1.07
N ARG A 99 -19.95 -15.52 -1.27
CA ARG A 99 -20.11 -16.54 -0.21
C ARG A 99 -19.32 -16.18 1.04
N TYR A 100 -18.03 -15.82 0.89
CA TYR A 100 -17.19 -15.44 2.02
C TYR A 100 -17.76 -14.21 2.77
N MET A 101 -18.27 -13.21 2.04
CA MET A 101 -18.83 -12.00 2.65
C MET A 101 -20.15 -12.29 3.39
N GLU A 102 -21.02 -13.10 2.78
CA GLU A 102 -22.29 -13.54 3.37
C GLU A 102 -22.07 -14.37 4.63
N GLU A 103 -21.22 -15.39 4.58
CA GLU A 103 -20.87 -16.25 5.73
C GLU A 103 -20.33 -15.45 6.93
N ASN A 104 -19.66 -14.33 6.66
CA ASN A 104 -19.04 -13.47 7.67
C ASN A 104 -19.86 -12.21 8.01
N ASN A 105 -21.06 -12.04 7.42
CA ASN A 105 -21.90 -10.85 7.57
C ASN A 105 -21.15 -9.53 7.28
N ILE A 106 -20.37 -9.51 6.21
CA ILE A 106 -19.59 -8.33 5.78
C ILE A 106 -20.39 -7.59 4.70
N PRO A 107 -20.68 -6.28 4.85
CA PRO A 107 -21.30 -5.49 3.79
C PRO A 107 -20.38 -5.40 2.56
N TYR A 108 -20.90 -5.73 1.39
CA TYR A 108 -20.10 -5.76 0.16
C TYR A 108 -20.85 -5.27 -1.08
N TYR A 109 -20.09 -4.90 -2.10
CA TYR A 109 -20.54 -4.70 -3.48
C TYR A 109 -19.67 -5.48 -4.46
N ILE A 110 -20.31 -6.13 -5.44
CA ILE A 110 -19.64 -6.69 -6.61
C ILE A 110 -19.96 -5.77 -7.81
N LEU A 111 -18.94 -5.11 -8.32
CA LEU A 111 -19.06 -4.29 -9.53
C LEU A 111 -18.76 -5.18 -10.73
N GLU A 112 -19.72 -5.31 -11.63
CA GLU A 112 -19.53 -6.06 -12.87
C GLU A 112 -19.23 -5.12 -14.02
N LYS A 113 -18.01 -5.22 -14.59
CA LYS A 113 -17.63 -4.51 -15.81
C LYS A 113 -16.73 -5.40 -16.64
N ASP A 114 -17.05 -5.59 -17.92
CA ASP A 114 -16.15 -6.27 -18.85
C ASP A 114 -14.94 -5.38 -19.20
N THR A 115 -13.99 -5.28 -18.27
CA THR A 115 -12.69 -4.65 -18.51
C THR A 115 -11.73 -5.63 -19.17
N TYR A 116 -12.02 -6.94 -19.18
CA TYR A 116 -11.18 -7.96 -19.79
C TYR A 116 -11.09 -7.80 -21.31
N THR A 117 -12.24 -7.77 -21.99
CA THR A 117 -12.31 -7.60 -23.44
C THR A 117 -11.71 -6.27 -23.87
N ILE A 118 -11.99 -5.20 -23.10
CA ILE A 118 -11.43 -3.87 -23.34
C ILE A 118 -9.91 -3.88 -23.18
N THR A 119 -9.38 -4.52 -22.14
CA THR A 119 -7.94 -4.63 -21.90
C THR A 119 -7.24 -5.36 -23.04
N LYS A 120 -7.80 -6.48 -23.52
CA LYS A 120 -7.27 -7.21 -24.68
C LYS A 120 -7.23 -6.35 -25.93
N ARG A 121 -8.31 -5.61 -26.20
CA ARG A 121 -8.41 -4.73 -27.38
C ARG A 121 -7.45 -3.54 -27.34
N LEU A 122 -7.24 -2.95 -26.16
CA LEU A 122 -6.45 -1.72 -25.98
C LEU A 122 -4.96 -1.99 -25.73
N THR A 123 -4.55 -3.24 -25.51
CA THR A 123 -3.15 -3.58 -25.27
C THR A 123 -2.46 -3.84 -26.61
N PRO A 124 -1.43 -3.05 -26.99
CA PRO A 124 -0.68 -3.30 -28.21
C PRO A 124 0.01 -4.67 -28.16
N GLU A 125 0.21 -5.26 -29.33
CA GLU A 125 0.95 -6.52 -29.45
C GLU A 125 2.36 -6.39 -28.84
N GLY A 126 2.78 -7.40 -28.07
CA GLY A 126 4.06 -7.39 -27.36
C GLY A 126 4.12 -6.53 -26.09
N LYS A 127 3.02 -5.88 -25.66
CA LYS A 127 2.94 -5.14 -24.39
C LYS A 127 2.16 -5.92 -23.32
N THR A 128 2.42 -5.61 -22.06
CA THR A 128 1.74 -6.26 -20.93
C THR A 128 0.35 -5.68 -20.69
N TYR A 129 -0.63 -6.56 -20.50
CA TYR A 129 -2.03 -6.19 -20.19
C TYR A 129 -2.17 -5.42 -18.86
N CYS A 130 -1.23 -5.62 -17.94
CA CYS A 130 -1.26 -5.07 -16.57
C CYS A 130 -1.42 -3.54 -16.53
N ALA A 131 -0.80 -2.81 -17.46
CA ALA A 131 -0.88 -1.35 -17.47
C ALA A 131 -2.31 -0.86 -17.75
N VAL A 132 -2.98 -1.43 -18.75
CA VAL A 132 -4.34 -1.08 -19.14
C VAL A 132 -5.35 -1.60 -18.11
N CYS A 133 -5.25 -2.88 -17.72
CA CYS A 133 -6.11 -3.49 -16.71
C CYS A 133 -6.10 -2.69 -15.40
N SER A 134 -4.90 -2.35 -14.90
CA SER A 134 -4.75 -1.59 -13.65
C SER A 134 -5.37 -0.18 -13.74
N ARG A 135 -5.30 0.49 -14.89
CA ARG A 135 -5.93 1.79 -15.13
C ARG A 135 -7.46 1.69 -15.11
N LEU A 136 -8.03 0.74 -15.86
CA LEU A 136 -9.49 0.54 -15.93
C LEU A 136 -10.08 0.13 -14.57
N ARG A 137 -9.38 -0.75 -13.85
CA ARG A 137 -9.78 -1.17 -12.50
C ARG A 137 -9.80 0.00 -11.52
N ARG A 138 -8.75 0.83 -11.51
CA ARG A 138 -8.71 2.04 -10.68
C ARG A 138 -9.85 3.01 -11.02
N GLY A 139 -10.05 3.31 -12.31
CA GLY A 139 -11.12 4.21 -12.74
C GLY A 139 -12.50 3.74 -12.28
N SER A 140 -12.76 2.43 -12.38
CA SER A 140 -14.05 1.85 -11.95
C SER A 140 -14.25 1.89 -10.44
N LEU A 141 -13.24 1.47 -9.66
CA LEU A 141 -13.32 1.46 -8.20
C LEU A 141 -13.38 2.89 -7.63
N TYR A 142 -12.59 3.81 -8.18
CA TYR A 142 -12.51 5.19 -7.68
C TYR A 142 -13.75 6.01 -8.03
N GLY A 143 -14.40 5.72 -9.16
CA GLY A 143 -15.71 6.28 -9.48
C GLY A 143 -16.78 5.77 -8.50
N PHE A 144 -16.82 4.45 -8.26
CA PHE A 144 -17.79 3.86 -7.34
C PHE A 144 -17.60 4.32 -5.89
N ALA A 145 -16.37 4.56 -5.45
CA ALA A 145 -16.08 5.14 -4.13
C ALA A 145 -16.84 6.46 -3.92
N GLN A 146 -16.93 7.30 -4.95
CA GLN A 146 -17.67 8.57 -4.89
C GLN A 146 -19.18 8.32 -4.83
N GLU A 147 -19.69 7.38 -5.64
CA GLU A 147 -21.11 7.03 -5.67
C GLU A 147 -21.64 6.58 -4.30
N ILE A 148 -20.84 5.82 -3.56
CA ILE A 148 -21.22 5.34 -2.22
C ILE A 148 -20.82 6.30 -1.08
N GLY A 149 -20.24 7.47 -1.40
CA GLY A 149 -19.78 8.44 -0.40
C GLY A 149 -18.64 7.93 0.48
N ALA A 150 -17.75 7.08 -0.03
CA ALA A 150 -16.58 6.63 0.70
C ALA A 150 -15.56 7.76 0.87
N THR A 151 -15.15 8.04 2.10
CA THR A 151 -14.14 9.07 2.40
C THR A 151 -12.72 8.55 2.22
N LYS A 152 -12.53 7.23 2.33
CA LYS A 152 -11.23 6.55 2.20
C LYS A 152 -11.35 5.31 1.31
N VAL A 153 -10.37 5.09 0.44
CA VAL A 153 -10.24 3.87 -0.38
C VAL A 153 -9.03 3.07 0.10
N ALA A 154 -9.26 1.93 0.74
CA ALA A 154 -8.22 1.07 1.28
C ALA A 154 -7.76 0.03 0.25
N LEU A 155 -6.45 -0.06 0.05
CA LEU A 155 -5.80 -0.94 -0.92
C LEU A 155 -4.84 -1.90 -0.21
N GLY A 156 -4.88 -3.19 -0.58
CA GLY A 156 -4.08 -4.26 0.02
C GLY A 156 -2.58 -4.24 -0.31
N HIS A 157 -1.99 -3.10 -0.67
CA HIS A 157 -0.55 -3.02 -0.94
C HIS A 157 0.24 -3.05 0.37
N HIS A 158 1.20 -3.95 0.48
CA HIS A 158 2.03 -4.14 1.67
C HIS A 158 3.42 -3.49 1.54
N ARG A 159 4.27 -3.60 2.57
CA ARG A 159 5.60 -2.99 2.61
C ARG A 159 6.44 -3.36 1.38
N ASP A 160 6.44 -4.63 1.04
CA ASP A 160 7.27 -5.15 -0.04
C ASP A 160 6.78 -4.67 -1.43
N ASP A 161 5.48 -4.44 -1.63
CA ASP A 161 4.95 -3.79 -2.85
C ASP A 161 5.43 -2.34 -2.99
N ILE A 162 5.49 -1.62 -1.86
CA ILE A 162 5.96 -0.23 -1.81
C ILE A 162 7.44 -0.18 -2.19
N MET A 163 8.26 -1.06 -1.62
CA MET A 163 9.69 -1.18 -1.95
C MET A 163 9.91 -1.64 -3.39
N ALA A 164 9.17 -2.64 -3.87
CA ALA A 164 9.28 -3.08 -5.26
C ALA A 164 8.96 -1.95 -6.23
N THR A 165 7.98 -1.10 -5.90
CA THR A 165 7.66 0.07 -6.71
C THR A 165 8.74 1.15 -6.62
N PHE A 166 9.34 1.34 -5.45
CA PHE A 166 10.51 2.20 -5.32
C PHE A 166 11.64 1.76 -6.24
N PHE A 167 12.04 0.48 -6.20
CA PHE A 167 13.11 -0.02 -7.06
C PHE A 167 12.77 0.01 -8.55
N LEU A 168 11.51 -0.24 -8.93
CA LEU A 168 11.08 -0.08 -10.33
C LEU A 168 11.30 1.36 -10.82
N ASN A 169 10.91 2.36 -10.03
CA ASN A 169 11.13 3.77 -10.39
C ASN A 169 12.60 4.17 -10.29
N LEU A 170 13.35 3.63 -9.33
CA LEU A 170 14.78 3.90 -9.19
C LEU A 170 15.57 3.36 -10.38
N PHE A 171 15.35 2.10 -10.76
CA PHE A 171 16.13 1.42 -11.81
C PHE A 171 15.68 1.77 -13.22
N HIS A 172 14.39 2.03 -13.44
CA HIS A 172 13.85 2.23 -14.79
C HIS A 172 13.18 3.58 -15.01
N GLY A 173 12.79 4.27 -13.93
CA GLY A 173 12.09 5.56 -14.00
C GLY A 173 12.97 6.77 -13.68
N GLY A 174 14.20 6.57 -13.20
CA GLY A 174 15.10 7.66 -12.77
C GLY A 174 14.51 8.54 -11.67
N SER A 175 13.64 8.01 -10.81
CA SER A 175 12.97 8.81 -9.76
C SER A 175 12.92 8.11 -8.41
N LEU A 176 13.09 8.89 -7.34
CA LEU A 176 12.89 8.44 -5.95
C LEU A 176 11.39 8.43 -5.62
N LYS A 177 10.67 7.47 -6.21
CA LYS A 177 9.21 7.38 -6.11
C LYS A 177 8.77 5.97 -5.73
N ALA A 178 8.01 5.86 -4.64
CA ALA A 178 7.41 4.62 -4.19
C ALA A 178 5.88 4.63 -4.36
N MET A 179 5.18 3.78 -3.59
CA MET A 179 3.75 3.92 -3.35
C MET A 179 3.51 4.49 -1.95
N PRO A 180 3.15 5.78 -1.80
CA PRO A 180 3.01 6.37 -0.47
C PRO A 180 1.89 5.70 0.33
N PRO A 181 2.01 5.56 1.67
CA PRO A 181 1.00 4.91 2.50
C PRO A 181 -0.38 5.59 2.46
N LYS A 182 -0.42 6.91 2.29
CA LYS A 182 -1.64 7.71 2.05
C LYS A 182 -1.41 8.60 0.84
N LEU A 183 -2.39 8.70 -0.05
CA LEU A 183 -2.28 9.48 -1.30
C LEU A 183 -3.61 10.14 -1.64
N LEU A 184 -3.58 11.45 -1.95
CA LEU A 184 -4.68 12.09 -2.66
C LEU A 184 -4.59 11.72 -4.15
N SER A 185 -5.65 11.17 -4.72
CA SER A 185 -5.70 10.81 -6.14
C SER A 185 -5.41 12.02 -7.03
N SER A 186 -4.92 11.78 -8.25
CA SER A 186 -4.51 12.85 -9.18
C SER A 186 -5.66 13.80 -9.55
N ASP A 187 -6.90 13.31 -9.58
CA ASP A 187 -8.11 14.10 -9.80
C ASP A 187 -8.61 14.80 -8.52
N LYS A 188 -7.89 14.64 -7.40
CA LYS A 188 -8.20 15.19 -6.07
C LYS A 188 -9.53 14.73 -5.46
N LYS A 189 -10.13 13.66 -5.97
CA LYS A 189 -11.45 13.20 -5.54
C LYS A 189 -11.44 12.10 -4.48
N ASN A 190 -10.36 11.32 -4.39
CA ASN A 190 -10.29 10.14 -3.53
C ASN A 190 -9.03 10.17 -2.67
N ILE A 191 -9.17 9.84 -1.38
CA ILE A 191 -8.04 9.55 -0.50
C ILE A 191 -7.78 8.05 -0.51
N LEU A 192 -6.62 7.64 -1.00
CA LEU A 192 -6.18 6.26 -1.04
C LEU A 192 -5.33 5.96 0.19
N ILE A 193 -5.59 4.84 0.86
CA ILE A 193 -4.82 4.40 2.05
C ILE A 193 -4.29 2.97 1.84
N ARG A 194 -3.11 2.70 2.40
CA ARG A 194 -2.44 1.38 2.39
C ARG A 194 -2.10 0.95 3.81
N PRO A 195 -3.09 0.47 4.61
CA PRO A 195 -2.85 0.15 6.01
C PRO A 195 -1.81 -0.97 6.24
N LEU A 196 -1.54 -1.80 5.22
CA LEU A 196 -0.49 -2.83 5.25
C LEU A 196 0.93 -2.27 4.97
N ALA A 197 1.13 -0.95 4.92
CA ALA A 197 2.41 -0.33 4.54
C ALA A 197 3.64 -0.79 5.34
N TYR A 198 3.45 -1.22 6.59
CA TYR A 198 4.53 -1.74 7.44
C TYR A 198 4.58 -3.28 7.53
N VAL A 199 3.65 -3.97 6.88
CA VAL A 199 3.49 -5.42 6.94
C VAL A 199 4.33 -6.09 5.86
N GLU A 200 5.03 -7.16 6.21
CA GLU A 200 5.88 -7.94 5.29
C GLU A 200 5.04 -8.99 4.55
N GLU A 201 5.39 -9.31 3.30
CA GLU A 201 4.62 -10.27 2.50
C GLU A 201 4.58 -11.65 3.17
N LYS A 202 5.70 -12.10 3.74
CA LYS A 202 5.81 -13.40 4.41
C LYS A 202 4.85 -13.56 5.61
N ASP A 203 4.56 -12.46 6.31
CA ASP A 203 3.59 -12.49 7.42
C ASP A 203 2.16 -12.57 6.88
N ILE A 204 1.87 -11.91 5.76
CA ILE A 204 0.55 -11.97 5.10
C ILE A 204 0.27 -13.38 4.57
N ILE A 205 1.25 -14.00 3.90
CA ILE A 205 1.13 -15.39 3.42
C ILE A 205 0.79 -16.31 4.58
N LYS A 206 1.60 -16.28 5.64
CA LYS A 206 1.39 -17.12 6.83
C LYS A 206 0.04 -16.84 7.50
N TYR A 207 -0.40 -15.58 7.51
CA TYR A 207 -1.69 -15.21 8.08
C TYR A 207 -2.85 -15.75 7.26
N ALA A 208 -2.78 -15.61 5.93
CA ALA A 208 -3.79 -16.12 5.01
C ALA A 208 -3.92 -17.63 5.08
N ASP A 209 -2.80 -18.36 5.20
CA ASP A 209 -2.78 -19.81 5.36
C ASP A 209 -3.45 -20.24 6.68
N LEU A 210 -3.09 -19.58 7.79
CA LEU A 210 -3.69 -19.86 9.10
C LEU A 210 -5.19 -19.55 9.11
N ARG A 211 -5.61 -18.48 8.44
CA ARG A 211 -7.02 -18.10 8.30
C ARG A 211 -7.78 -18.90 7.26
N LYS A 212 -7.08 -19.69 6.45
CA LYS A 212 -7.66 -20.48 5.34
C LYS A 212 -8.54 -19.63 4.43
N PHE A 213 -8.06 -18.43 4.07
CA PHE A 213 -8.83 -17.58 3.17
C PHE A 213 -9.05 -18.27 1.82
N PRO A 214 -10.24 -18.16 1.21
CA PRO A 214 -10.51 -18.74 -0.10
C PRO A 214 -9.87 -17.86 -1.18
N ILE A 215 -8.57 -18.06 -1.40
CA ILE A 215 -7.77 -17.27 -2.34
C ILE A 215 -8.20 -17.55 -3.78
N ILE A 216 -8.53 -16.49 -4.51
CA ILE A 216 -8.82 -16.53 -5.94
C ILE A 216 -7.52 -16.23 -6.70
N PRO A 217 -6.99 -17.16 -7.50
CA PRO A 217 -5.81 -16.90 -8.32
C PRO A 217 -6.15 -15.91 -9.44
N CYS A 218 -5.28 -14.93 -9.67
CA CYS A 218 -5.43 -14.01 -10.80
C CYS A 218 -4.86 -14.67 -12.06
N ASN A 219 -5.71 -15.32 -12.85
CA ASN A 219 -5.30 -15.98 -14.09
C ASN A 219 -5.37 -15.06 -15.34
N LEU A 220 -5.67 -13.77 -15.15
CA LEU A 220 -5.97 -12.81 -16.23
C LEU A 220 -4.85 -12.71 -17.27
N CYS A 221 -3.61 -12.84 -16.79
CA CYS A 221 -2.40 -12.67 -17.56
C CYS A 221 -1.56 -13.93 -17.42
N GLY A 222 -1.94 -15.02 -18.10
CA GLY A 222 -1.21 -16.31 -18.07
C GLY A 222 0.31 -16.11 -18.14
N SER A 223 0.96 -16.18 -16.98
CA SER A 223 2.40 -16.10 -16.75
C SER A 223 3.17 -14.86 -17.27
N GLN A 224 2.51 -13.78 -17.69
CA GLN A 224 3.19 -12.49 -17.88
C GLN A 224 3.04 -11.64 -16.61
N GLU A 225 3.61 -12.12 -15.50
CA GLU A 225 4.03 -11.17 -14.49
C GLU A 225 4.88 -10.10 -15.18
N ASN A 226 4.76 -8.83 -14.77
CA ASN A 226 5.72 -7.82 -15.20
C ASN A 226 7.10 -8.37 -14.84
N LEU A 227 7.85 -8.88 -15.82
CA LEU A 227 9.09 -9.62 -15.60
C LEU A 227 10.03 -8.84 -14.66
N GLN A 228 10.05 -7.51 -14.80
CA GLN A 228 10.80 -6.61 -13.93
C GLN A 228 10.32 -6.60 -12.47
N ARG A 229 9.00 -6.63 -12.23
CA ARG A 229 8.46 -6.72 -10.86
C ARG A 229 8.79 -8.06 -10.21
N ALA A 230 8.70 -9.16 -10.97
CA ALA A 230 9.09 -10.48 -10.47
C ALA A 230 10.58 -10.50 -10.09
N ILE A 231 11.46 -10.03 -10.99
CA ILE A 231 12.90 -9.89 -10.74
C ILE A 231 13.18 -9.06 -9.49
N ILE A 232 12.51 -7.92 -9.31
CA ILE A 232 12.69 -7.06 -8.13
C ILE A 232 12.18 -7.74 -6.86
N ASN A 233 11.04 -8.44 -6.91
CA ASN A 233 10.54 -9.18 -5.76
C ASN A 233 11.51 -10.29 -5.35
N ASP A 234 12.11 -11.00 -6.31
CA ASP A 234 13.12 -12.02 -6.04
C ASP A 234 14.40 -11.41 -5.46
N MET A 235 14.85 -10.26 -5.99
CA MET A 235 15.95 -9.49 -5.40
C MET A 235 15.68 -9.11 -3.95
N LEU A 236 14.48 -8.59 -3.63
CA LEU A 236 14.10 -8.22 -2.27
C LEU A 236 14.10 -9.43 -1.33
N ARG A 237 13.56 -10.56 -1.78
CA ARG A 237 13.53 -11.82 -1.02
C ARG A 237 14.94 -12.33 -0.75
N GLU A 238 15.82 -12.27 -1.75
CA GLU A 238 17.20 -12.68 -1.61
C GLU A 238 17.97 -11.78 -0.63
N TRP A 239 17.75 -10.47 -0.71
CA TRP A 239 18.34 -9.52 0.25
C TRP A 239 17.85 -9.71 1.68
N ASP A 240 16.57 -10.02 1.89
CA ASP A 240 16.04 -10.30 3.24
C ASP A 240 16.69 -11.56 3.84
N LYS A 241 17.00 -12.57 3.01
CA LYS A 241 17.69 -13.80 3.43
C LYS A 241 19.17 -13.55 3.74
N GLN A 242 19.89 -12.89 2.84
CA GLN A 242 21.33 -12.67 2.98
C GLN A 242 21.67 -11.65 4.07
N TYR A 243 20.83 -10.62 4.23
CA TYR A 243 21.09 -9.49 5.11
C TYR A 243 19.86 -9.15 5.94
N PRO A 244 19.68 -9.82 7.10
CA PRO A 244 18.58 -9.52 8.00
C PRO A 244 18.49 -8.02 8.30
N LYS A 245 17.29 -7.45 8.26
CA LYS A 245 16.97 -6.01 8.44
C LYS A 245 17.32 -5.09 7.26
N ARG A 246 17.92 -5.57 6.17
CA ARG A 246 18.19 -4.71 5.00
C ARG A 246 16.92 -4.07 4.45
N LEU A 247 15.85 -4.84 4.29
CA LEU A 247 14.57 -4.32 3.82
C LEU A 247 13.95 -3.28 4.79
N HIS A 248 14.15 -3.46 6.10
CA HIS A 248 13.72 -2.48 7.10
C HIS A 248 14.50 -1.17 6.96
N SER A 249 15.81 -1.24 6.75
CA SER A 249 16.66 -0.05 6.50
C SER A 249 16.22 0.69 5.23
N ILE A 250 16.01 -0.04 4.13
CA ILE A 250 15.54 0.54 2.86
C ILE A 250 14.18 1.23 3.03
N PHE A 251 13.23 0.58 3.69
CA PHE A 251 11.92 1.21 3.93
C PHE A 251 12.03 2.44 4.85
N GLY A 252 12.92 2.40 5.86
CA GLY A 252 13.22 3.56 6.70
C GLY A 252 13.79 4.74 5.92
N ALA A 253 14.63 4.49 4.92
CA ALA A 253 15.14 5.54 4.02
C ALA A 253 14.02 6.22 3.20
N LEU A 254 12.93 5.52 2.88
CA LEU A 254 11.75 6.14 2.24
C LEU A 254 11.00 7.11 3.16
N GLN A 255 11.22 7.03 4.47
CA GLN A 255 10.60 7.90 5.48
C GLN A 255 11.56 9.01 5.95
N ASN A 256 12.85 8.86 5.69
CA ASN A 256 13.90 9.76 6.14
C ASN A 256 14.68 10.34 4.94
N VAL A 257 14.15 11.40 4.36
CA VAL A 257 14.73 12.08 3.19
C VAL A 257 15.43 13.35 3.64
N SER A 258 16.69 13.53 3.22
CA SER A 258 17.44 14.76 3.45
C SER A 258 17.61 15.52 2.13
N PRO A 259 16.79 16.56 1.84
CA PRO A 259 16.85 17.28 0.56
C PRO A 259 18.23 17.86 0.24
N SER A 260 18.94 18.37 1.25
CA SER A 260 20.30 18.94 1.09
C SER A 260 21.37 17.91 0.70
N GLN A 261 21.10 16.62 0.93
CA GLN A 261 22.00 15.51 0.58
C GLN A 261 21.55 14.79 -0.71
N LEU A 262 20.60 15.36 -1.45
CA LEU A 262 20.16 14.91 -2.76
C LEU A 262 20.52 15.95 -3.84
N ALA A 263 20.09 15.74 -5.07
CA ALA A 263 20.41 16.60 -6.22
C ALA A 263 19.18 17.34 -6.79
N ASP A 264 18.11 17.45 -6.00
CA ASP A 264 16.85 18.08 -6.43
C ASP A 264 16.90 19.58 -6.16
N ARG A 265 17.04 20.38 -7.22
CA ARG A 265 17.12 21.84 -7.17
C ARG A 265 15.79 22.52 -6.83
N GLU A 266 14.66 21.82 -6.94
CA GLU A 266 13.35 22.36 -6.56
C GLU A 266 13.09 22.18 -5.06
N LEU A 267 13.57 21.07 -4.49
CA LEU A 267 13.43 20.78 -3.06
C LEU A 267 14.53 21.41 -2.19
N PHE A 268 15.69 21.73 -2.78
CA PHE A 268 16.79 22.38 -2.07
C PHE A 268 17.44 23.47 -2.93
N ASP A 269 17.48 24.69 -2.40
CA ASP A 269 18.06 25.85 -3.07
C ASP A 269 19.59 25.86 -2.91
N PHE A 270 20.28 25.33 -3.91
CA PHE A 270 21.74 25.30 -3.95
C PHE A 270 22.36 26.67 -4.24
N GLU A 271 21.63 27.60 -4.87
CA GLU A 271 22.16 28.91 -5.27
C GLU A 271 22.23 29.86 -4.07
N ALA A 272 21.30 29.74 -3.13
CA ALA A 272 21.29 30.54 -1.90
C ALA A 272 22.38 30.16 -0.87
N LEU A 273 23.10 29.04 -1.05
CA LEU A 273 24.04 28.52 -0.04
C LEU A 273 25.17 29.50 0.31
N ASP A 274 25.70 30.21 -0.69
CA ASP A 274 26.79 31.16 -0.47
C ASP A 274 26.35 32.33 0.42
N GLY A 275 25.09 32.75 0.34
CA GLY A 275 24.52 33.79 1.20
C GLY A 275 24.14 33.31 2.61
N GLN A 276 24.16 32.00 2.86
CA GLN A 276 23.87 31.39 4.17
C GLN A 276 25.14 31.10 4.98
N ARG A 277 26.33 31.37 4.43
CA ARG A 277 27.58 31.20 5.16
C ARG A 277 27.60 32.18 6.34
N GLU A 278 27.89 31.67 7.54
CA GLU A 278 28.02 32.50 8.75
C GLU A 278 29.26 33.40 8.72
N PHE A 279 30.18 33.18 7.78
CA PHE A 279 31.44 33.90 7.66
C PHE A 279 31.58 34.48 6.26
N ASP A 280 32.04 35.74 6.19
CA ASP A 280 32.43 36.32 4.92
C ASP A 280 33.88 35.94 4.62
N LEU A 281 34.05 34.97 3.73
CA LEU A 281 35.39 34.57 3.25
C LEU A 281 36.15 35.69 2.52
N LYS A 282 35.51 36.83 2.26
CA LYS A 282 36.13 38.02 1.70
C LYS A 282 36.58 39.03 2.76
N ASP A 283 36.26 38.82 4.05
CA ASP A 283 36.75 39.64 5.15
C ASP A 283 38.09 39.09 5.70
N PRO A 284 39.22 39.81 5.50
CA PRO A 284 40.53 39.38 5.98
C PRO A 284 40.66 39.31 7.51
N GLU A 285 39.84 40.03 8.28
CA GLU A 285 39.88 40.01 9.75
C GLU A 285 39.20 38.76 10.32
N GLU A 286 38.09 38.30 9.72
CA GLU A 286 37.46 37.02 10.10
C GLU A 286 38.35 35.82 9.77
N LEU A 287 39.09 35.89 8.66
CA LEU A 287 40.07 34.88 8.26
C LEU A 287 41.25 34.76 9.24
N LYS A 288 41.71 35.86 9.82
CA LYS A 288 42.83 35.87 10.80
C LYS A 288 42.45 35.25 12.15
N ASN A 289 41.18 35.36 12.55
CA ASN A 289 40.69 34.82 13.83
C ASN A 289 40.31 33.34 13.75
N ARG A 290 40.55 32.67 12.61
CA ARG A 290 40.43 31.21 12.52
C ARG A 290 41.51 30.56 13.38
N LEU A 291 41.08 29.95 14.49
CA LEU A 291 41.75 28.73 14.94
C LEU A 291 41.61 27.70 13.81
N ASP A 292 42.75 27.17 13.34
CA ASP A 292 42.82 26.08 12.37
C ASP A 292 42.30 24.77 13.00
N VAL A 293 41.01 24.72 13.33
CA VAL A 293 40.32 23.48 13.66
C VAL A 293 39.94 22.81 12.33
N VAL A 294 40.96 22.40 11.60
CA VAL A 294 40.83 21.52 10.46
C VAL A 294 40.43 20.14 10.99
N ASN A 295 39.31 19.61 10.52
CA ASN A 295 38.81 18.26 10.74
C ASN A 295 38.39 17.91 12.17
N LEU A 296 37.07 17.84 12.39
CA LEU A 296 36.35 16.71 13.03
C LEU A 296 34.96 17.19 13.46
N SER A 297 34.07 17.44 12.51
CA SER A 297 32.66 17.14 12.78
C SER A 297 32.48 15.66 12.50
N PHE A 298 32.62 14.89 13.58
CA PHE A 298 32.22 13.50 13.67
C PHE A 298 30.91 13.30 12.90
N ALA A 299 30.91 12.34 11.98
CA ALA A 299 29.68 11.68 11.58
C ALA A 299 29.06 11.14 12.87
N ALA A 300 28.04 11.82 13.38
CA ALA A 300 27.28 11.41 14.54
C ALA A 300 26.06 10.63 14.04
N ASP A 301 26.15 9.31 14.22
CA ASP A 301 25.12 8.27 14.46
C ASP A 301 23.73 8.40 13.81
#